data_AF-A0A9Q9RW72-F1
#
_entry.id   AF-A0A9Q9RW72-F1
#
_cell.length_a   1.000
_cell.length_b   1.000
_cell.length_c   1.000
_cell.angle_alpha   90.00
_cell.angle_beta   90.00
_cell.angle_gamma   90.00
#
_symmetry.space_group_name_H-M   'P 1'
#
loop_
_entity.id
_entity.type
_entity.pdbx_description
1 polymer ?
#
loop_
_entity_poly.entity_id
_entity_poly.type
_entity_poly.pdbx_seq_one_letter_code
_entity_poly.pdbx_strand_id
1 'polypeptide(L)'
;MEERYREIQPALRAEAGEIDRKVSVSRKRQPVRIACNPCREKKRACNGIEPICGQCKTCSLACSYRIPPKTVDSTIRIQKQLDTLQHKFNHYADIIE
;
A
#
# COMPACT_ATOMS: atom_id res chain seq x y z
N MET A 1 18.20 -1.90 50.24
CA MET A 1 18.97 -2.10 49.00
C MET A 1 18.58 -0.93 48.11
N GLU A 2 19.30 0.19 48.23
CA GLU A 2 18.94 1.47 47.62
C GLU A 2 19.47 1.51 46.17
N GLU A 3 18.72 0.94 45.22
CA GLU A 3 19.07 1.06 43.80
C GLU A 3 18.77 2.48 43.29
N ARG A 4 19.74 3.38 43.48
CA ARG A 4 19.75 4.68 42.79
C ARG A 4 20.06 4.47 41.32
N TYR A 5 19.02 4.54 40.48
CA TYR A 5 19.18 4.68 39.04
C TYR A 5 20.08 5.89 38.73
N ARG A 6 21.06 5.73 37.83
CA ARG A 6 21.92 6.83 37.35
C ARG A 6 21.16 7.70 36.38
N GLU A 7 21.24 9.02 36.57
CA GLU A 7 20.69 10.01 35.65
C GLU A 7 21.41 9.94 34.29
N ILE A 8 20.62 9.83 33.22
CA ILE A 8 21.13 9.83 31.85
C ILE A 8 21.38 11.29 31.45
N GLN A 9 22.65 11.65 31.22
CA GLN A 9 23.00 12.97 30.69
C GLN A 9 22.62 13.07 29.21
N PRO A 10 22.06 14.22 28.76
CA PRO A 10 21.73 14.44 27.36
C PRO A 10 23.01 14.45 26.50
N ALA A 11 22.89 13.95 25.27
CA ALA A 11 24.00 13.95 24.32
C ALA A 11 24.46 15.39 24.03
N LEU A 12 25.76 15.66 24.24
CA LEU A 12 26.39 16.90 23.79
C LEU A 12 26.23 17.00 22.27
N ARG A 13 25.45 17.99 21.82
CA ARG A 13 25.36 18.32 20.39
C ARG A 13 26.71 18.88 19.97
N ALA A 14 27.50 18.10 19.25
CA ALA A 14 28.63 18.64 18.53
C ALA A 14 28.13 19.71 17.54
N GLU A 15 28.71 20.90 17.63
CA GLU A 15 28.47 22.05 16.78
C GLU A 15 28.72 21.63 15.32
N ALA A 16 27.65 21.28 14.60
CA ALA A 16 27.73 20.75 13.24
C ALA A 16 28.02 21.88 12.26
N GLY A 17 29.19 21.84 11.62
CA GLY A 17 29.56 22.76 10.56
C GLY A 17 28.53 22.81 9.42
N GLU A 18 28.34 24.01 8.86
CA GLU A 18 27.43 24.31 7.76
C GLU A 18 27.83 23.58 6.48
N ILE A 19 27.13 22.50 6.18
CA ILE A 19 27.04 21.97 4.83
C ILE A 19 25.98 22.78 4.06
N ASP A 20 26.42 23.74 3.24
CA ASP A 20 25.60 24.40 2.22
C ASP A 20 25.24 23.38 1.13
N ARG A 21 24.34 22.45 1.47
CA ARG A 21 23.64 21.66 0.46
C ARG A 21 22.54 22.56 -0.04
N LYS A 22 22.76 23.14 -1.22
CA LYS A 22 21.72 23.76 -2.04
C LYS A 22 20.71 22.69 -2.49
N VAL A 23 19.96 22.13 -1.53
CA VAL A 23 18.84 21.24 -1.76
C VAL A 23 17.73 22.13 -2.28
N SER A 24 17.57 22.17 -3.59
CA SER A 24 16.33 22.66 -4.20
C SER A 24 15.20 21.99 -3.44
N VAL A 25 14.40 22.75 -2.71
CA VAL A 25 13.31 22.22 -1.87
C VAL A 25 12.31 21.58 -2.82
N SER A 26 12.52 20.30 -3.10
CA SER A 26 11.61 19.50 -3.91
C SER A 26 10.27 19.63 -3.22
N ARG A 27 9.28 20.20 -3.93
CA ARG A 27 7.92 20.42 -3.42
C ARG A 27 7.53 19.23 -2.57
N LYS A 28 7.19 19.48 -1.29
CA LYS A 28 6.79 18.43 -0.35
C LYS A 28 5.78 17.55 -1.06
N ARG A 29 6.12 16.26 -1.21
CA ARG A 29 5.25 15.32 -1.92
C ARG A 29 3.91 15.31 -1.21
N GLN A 30 2.84 15.51 -1.98
CA GLN A 30 1.49 15.42 -1.42
C GLN A 30 1.26 14.00 -0.92
N PRO A 31 0.85 13.81 0.34
CA PRO A 31 0.56 12.49 0.86
C PRO A 31 -0.65 11.92 0.12
N VAL A 32 -0.52 10.67 -0.31
CA VAL A 32 -1.59 9.97 -1.04
C VAL A 32 -2.36 9.07 -0.09
N ARG A 33 -3.69 9.12 -0.15
CA ARG A 33 -4.56 8.31 0.71
C ARG A 33 -4.48 6.82 0.36
N ILE A 34 -4.25 6.50 -0.92
CA ILE A 34 -4.18 5.12 -1.43
C ILE A 34 -2.97 5.00 -2.37
N ALA A 35 -2.06 4.09 -2.06
CA ALA A 35 -1.00 3.67 -2.98
C ALA A 35 -1.52 2.61 -3.95
N CYS A 36 -1.00 2.59 -5.18
CA CYS A 36 -1.29 1.54 -6.16
C CYS A 36 -0.77 0.16 -5.69
N ASN A 37 -1.27 -0.91 -6.31
CA ASN A 37 -0.93 -2.30 -5.97
C ASN A 37 0.59 -2.58 -6.01
N PRO A 38 1.34 -2.27 -7.10
CA PRO A 38 2.76 -2.58 -7.14
C PRO A 38 3.58 -1.77 -6.12
N CYS A 39 3.16 -0.55 -5.77
CA CYS A 39 3.81 0.23 -4.72
C CYS A 39 3.49 -0.32 -3.32
N ARG A 40 2.27 -0.80 -3.08
CA ARG A 40 1.88 -1.49 -1.85
C ARG A 40 2.69 -2.77 -1.63
N GLU A 41 2.73 -3.64 -2.64
CA GLU A 41 3.45 -4.92 -2.58
C GLU A 41 4.95 -4.71 -2.34
N LYS A 42 5.56 -3.74 -3.06
CA LYS A 42 6.99 -3.44 -2.92
C LYS A 42 7.32 -2.49 -1.76
N LYS A 43 6.31 -2.07 -0.98
CA LYS A 43 6.44 -1.11 0.14
C LYS A 43 7.21 0.17 -0.24
N ARG A 44 7.02 0.68 -1.46
CA ARG A 44 7.67 1.90 -1.97
C ARG A 44 6.73 3.09 -1.94
N ALA A 45 7.28 4.29 -1.82
CA ALA A 45 6.51 5.53 -1.88
C ALA A 45 5.74 5.64 -3.20
N CYS A 46 4.43 5.84 -3.12
CA CYS A 46 3.57 6.06 -4.26
C CYS A 46 3.24 7.56 -4.38
N ASN A 47 3.26 8.09 -5.60
CA ASN A 47 2.89 9.50 -5.85
C ASN A 47 1.40 9.67 -6.20
N GLY A 48 0.62 8.59 -6.32
CA GLY A 48 -0.84 8.67 -6.51
C GLY A 48 -1.32 9.16 -7.88
N ILE A 49 -0.42 9.45 -8.81
CA ILE A 49 -0.76 9.97 -10.13
C ILE A 49 -1.47 8.88 -10.95
N GLU A 50 -2.62 9.21 -11.54
CA GLU A 50 -3.35 8.36 -12.49
C GLU A 50 -3.06 8.80 -13.94
N PRO A 51 -3.00 7.88 -14.92
CA PRO A 51 -3.27 6.44 -14.81
C PRO A 51 -2.09 5.59 -14.29
N ILE A 52 -0.87 6.13 -14.32
CA ILE A 52 0.35 5.42 -13.91
C ILE A 52 1.13 6.26 -12.90
N CYS A 53 1.38 5.68 -11.72
CA CYS A 53 2.16 6.32 -10.67
C CYS A 53 3.60 6.59 -11.14
N GLY A 54 4.23 7.69 -10.70
CA GLY A 54 5.60 8.03 -11.14
C GLY A 54 6.62 6.90 -10.94
N GLN A 55 6.57 6.21 -9.78
CA GLN A 55 7.41 5.04 -9.50
C GLN A 55 7.16 3.89 -10.49
N CYS A 56 5.90 3.68 -10.85
CA CYS A 56 5.46 2.63 -11.76
C CYS A 56 5.92 2.94 -13.19
N LYS A 57 5.88 4.23 -13.58
CA LYS A 57 6.37 4.71 -14.87
C LYS A 57 7.87 4.49 -15.03
N THR A 58 8.67 4.83 -14.01
CA THR A 58 10.13 4.65 -14.05
C THR A 58 10.53 3.17 -14.04
N CYS A 59 9.79 2.33 -13.32
CA CYS A 59 10.05 0.89 -13.27
C CYS A 59 9.38 0.11 -14.40
N SER A 60 8.66 0.77 -15.33
CA SER A 60 7.88 0.14 -16.40
C SER A 60 6.97 -0.99 -15.91
N LEU A 61 6.33 -0.78 -14.75
CA LEU A 61 5.42 -1.75 -14.14
C LEU A 61 3.97 -1.45 -14.51
N ALA A 62 3.16 -2.50 -14.67
CA ALA A 62 1.72 -2.40 -14.80
C ALA A 62 1.12 -1.77 -13.53
N CYS A 63 0.76 -0.48 -13.62
CA CYS A 63 0.16 0.23 -12.50
C CYS A 63 -1.33 -0.08 -12.45
N SER A 64 -1.79 -0.62 -11.33
CA SER A 64 -3.22 -0.77 -11.08
C SER A 64 -3.54 -0.33 -9.66
N TYR A 65 -4.66 0.36 -9.54
CA TYR A 65 -5.32 0.64 -8.27
C TYR A 65 -6.49 -0.34 -8.21
N ARG A 66 -6.30 -1.50 -7.56
CA ARG A 66 -7.40 -2.40 -7.23
C ARG A 66 -7.62 -2.31 -5.73
N ILE A 67 -8.87 -2.23 -5.33
CA ILE A 67 -9.24 -2.38 -3.93
C ILE A 67 -9.41 -3.89 -3.74
N PRO A 68 -8.52 -4.60 -3.02
CA PRO A 68 -8.82 -5.97 -2.64
C PRO A 68 -10.11 -5.96 -1.80
N PRO A 69 -10.96 -7.00 -1.90
CA PRO A 69 -12.15 -7.12 -1.08
C PRO A 69 -11.78 -6.93 0.38
N LYS A 70 -12.52 -6.03 1.05
CA LYS A 70 -12.11 -5.42 2.32
C LYS A 70 -12.06 -6.44 3.47
N THR A 71 -12.76 -7.57 3.33
CA THR A 71 -12.74 -8.68 4.28
C THR A 71 -12.87 -10.03 3.57
N VAL A 72 -12.43 -11.08 4.25
CA VAL A 72 -12.61 -12.49 3.81
C VAL A 72 -14.11 -12.80 3.65
N ASP A 73 -14.98 -12.16 4.43
CA ASP A 73 -16.44 -12.33 4.32
C ASP A 73 -16.98 -11.89 2.96
N SER A 74 -16.43 -10.81 2.39
CA SER A 74 -16.83 -10.35 1.06
C SER A 74 -16.46 -11.35 -0.05
N THR A 75 -15.31 -12.02 0.04
CA THR A 75 -14.94 -13.06 -0.94
C THR A 75 -15.79 -14.32 -0.77
N ILE A 76 -16.08 -14.73 0.47
CA ILE A 76 -16.93 -15.89 0.76
C ILE A 76 -18.34 -15.67 0.20
N ARG A 77 -18.90 -14.47 0.37
CA ARG A 77 -20.23 -14.13 -0.16
C ARG A 77 -20.27 -14.24 -1.68
N ILE A 78 -19.27 -13.70 -2.37
CA ILE A 78 -19.17 -13.78 -3.83
C ILE A 78 -19.05 -15.24 -4.27
N GLN A 79 -18.21 -16.03 -3.60
CA GLN A 79 -18.04 -17.45 -3.91
C GLN A 79 -19.35 -18.23 -3.77
N LYS A 80 -20.10 -18.03 -2.68
CA LYS A 80 -21.40 -18.67 -2.48
C LYS A 80 -22.41 -18.33 -3.57
N GLN A 81 -22.40 -17.07 -4.04
CA GLN A 81 -23.26 -16.67 -5.17
C GLN A 81 -22.83 -17.37 -6.46
N LEU A 82 -21.52 -17.50 -6.71
CA LEU A 82 -20.99 -18.23 -7.86
C LEU A 82 -21.40 -19.70 -7.85
N ASP A 83 -21.26 -20.38 -6.71
CA ASP A 83 -21.64 -21.79 -6.56
C ASP A 83 -23.15 -21.99 -6.81
N THR A 84 -23.97 -21.05 -6.31
CA THR A 84 -25.42 -21.07 -6.53
C THR A 84 -25.77 -20.91 -8.01
N LEU A 85 -25.07 -20.02 -8.72
CA LEU A 85 -25.29 -19.79 -10.15
C LEU A 85 -24.85 -21.00 -10.98
N GLN A 86 -23.71 -21.60 -10.66
CA GLN A 86 -23.23 -22.82 -11.32
C GLN A 86 -24.20 -23.98 -11.14
N HIS A 87 -24.72 -24.18 -9.93
CA HIS A 87 -25.71 -25.23 -9.69
C HIS A 87 -26.98 -25.03 -10.54
N LYS A 88 -27.50 -23.80 -10.58
CA LYS A 88 -28.67 -23.47 -11.43
C LYS A 88 -28.37 -23.68 -12.91
N PHE A 89 -27.19 -23.27 -13.36
CA PHE A 89 -26.77 -23.45 -14.74
C PHE A 89 -26.74 -24.93 -15.13
N ASN A 90 -26.12 -25.77 -14.30
CA ASN A 90 -26.06 -27.23 -14.54
C ASN A 90 -27.46 -27.83 -14.56
N HIS A 91 -28.31 -27.47 -13.59
CA HIS A 91 -29.70 -27.92 -13.56
C HIS A 91 -30.48 -27.54 -14.83
N TYR A 92 -30.26 -26.33 -15.37
CA TYR A 92 -30.89 -25.93 -16.63
C TYR A 92 -30.30 -26.67 -17.84
N ALA A 93 -28.99 -26.95 -17.82
CA ALA A 93 -28.35 -27.74 -18.87
C ALA A 93 -28.91 -29.18 -18.91
N ASP A 94 -29.06 -29.81 -17.75
CA ASP A 94 -29.61 -31.17 -17.60
C ASP A 94 -31.07 -31.28 -18.07
N ILE A 95 -31.84 -30.19 -18.02
CA ILE A 95 -33.24 -30.16 -18.51
C ILE A 95 -33.32 -30.02 -20.04
N ILE A 96 -32.29 -29.45 -20.65
CA ILE A 96 -32.27 -29.12 -22.09
C ILE A 96 -31.66 -30.26 -22.91
N GLU A 97 -30.79 -31.09 -22.33
CA GLU A 97 -30.29 -32.36 -22.90
C GLU A 97 -31.32 -33.50 -22.82
#